data_AF-U5H3C7-F1
#
_entry.id   AF-U5H3C7-F1
#
_cell.length_a   1.000
_cell.length_b   1.000
_cell.length_c   1.000
_cell.angle_alpha   90.00
_cell.angle_beta   90.00
_cell.angle_gamma   90.00
#
_symmetry.space_group_name_H-M   'P 1'
#
loop_
_entity.id
_entity.type
_entity.pdbx_description
1 polymer ?
#
loop_
_entity_poly.entity_id
_entity_poly.type
_entity_poly.pdbx_seq_one_letter_code
_entity_poly.pdbx_strand_id
1 'polypeptide(L)'
;MRCTAARHPSGGGRRGFVPLEMEENDSHVSDETLNEDEVECLAEANLQGTAYGPSPSTKARWYGRARDLLMPRWMGDGRHLTSPPKWVDRQAMGHQAFDARSRGAQVAFVTLVLGLMLALAVQTARLSSATANKPADTNQIFDSSELPGPIEDVYPASMVVRPPPPPFDESSIVVEEPSHSHEPVWRLSADASHLPKCGQFILMPLFVSGWGSNVGLLLRAAMYAQKLGIPLLVDDNDWPYGRLGYYFEPYTIDCVPPSDWYDQNQTTGIRQRGWKTAPRIRVSRKDTRRMDDMDHELFFDREKDGLQRVQRLMLGRNPMPSVLPASETLPGPLIPAFEEYAQLFSTMFKPVPEILEDVERVKTLMGLRGKRPTVAVQIRLGDKVHEYKSSTRFIQNAFGNLTAHLEVMHDLYDRLIGCPSAQVDICYPLSPTARRFSIDNTRPRAIVLTIEDDVLGNIARNPIAHPFEFDRTPGIKVSAHSTFRQSSFNELPLKARVASTRALVRDIIIAARETDATVVTMGSNLGRLISLFAGPEAVLGPKNSTSGEFVGGRIRALDVPWFATTSPQGGWSRVPPK
;
A
#
# COMPACT_ATOMS: atom_id res chain seq x y z
N MET A 1 -48.03 -20.78 17.58
CA MET A 1 -48.72 -21.18 18.83
C MET A 1 -49.38 -22.54 18.61
N ARG A 2 -49.41 -23.38 19.67
CA ARG A 2 -49.71 -24.83 19.74
C ARG A 2 -48.52 -25.78 19.46
N CYS A 3 -47.94 -26.24 20.57
CA CYS A 3 -47.27 -27.53 20.69
C CYS A 3 -48.27 -28.57 21.23
N THR A 4 -48.12 -29.83 20.81
CA THR A 4 -48.49 -31.11 21.48
C THR A 4 -48.31 -32.23 20.44
N ALA A 5 -47.87 -33.46 20.68
CA ALA A 5 -47.45 -34.22 21.87
C ALA A 5 -46.75 -35.50 21.33
N ALA A 6 -45.75 -36.07 22.04
CA ALA A 6 -45.82 -37.35 22.80
C ALA A 6 -46.03 -38.63 21.95
N ARG A 7 -45.41 -39.80 22.17
CA ARG A 7 -44.64 -40.40 23.29
C ARG A 7 -44.12 -41.78 22.80
N HIS A 8 -42.85 -42.12 23.12
CA HIS A 8 -42.29 -43.38 23.69
C HIS A 8 -42.71 -44.81 23.22
N PRO A 9 -41.98 -45.91 23.60
CA PRO A 9 -40.59 -46.07 24.08
C PRO A 9 -39.81 -47.31 23.51
N SER A 10 -38.52 -47.37 23.87
CA SER A 10 -37.69 -48.54 24.28
C SER A 10 -37.51 -49.77 23.38
N GLY A 11 -36.24 -50.20 23.24
CA GLY A 11 -35.88 -51.62 23.12
C GLY A 11 -34.58 -51.87 22.35
N GLY A 12 -33.55 -52.40 23.01
CA GLY A 12 -32.19 -52.53 22.48
C GLY A 12 -31.93 -53.68 21.49
N GLY A 13 -30.72 -53.72 20.93
CA GLY A 13 -30.24 -54.86 20.14
C GLY A 13 -28.93 -54.57 19.39
N ARG A 14 -27.85 -55.26 19.76
CA ARG A 14 -26.50 -55.16 19.19
C ARG A 14 -26.37 -55.87 17.82
N ARG A 15 -25.35 -55.41 17.06
CA ARG A 15 -24.45 -56.09 16.09
C ARG A 15 -24.63 -55.68 14.62
N GLY A 16 -23.50 -55.38 13.97
CA GLY A 16 -23.34 -55.42 12.52
C GLY A 16 -22.44 -54.33 11.96
N PHE A 17 -21.14 -54.61 11.88
CA PHE A 17 -20.14 -53.85 11.13
C PHE A 17 -20.29 -54.18 9.63
N VAL A 18 -20.36 -53.17 8.75
CA VAL A 18 -19.79 -53.16 7.39
C VAL A 18 -19.46 -51.70 7.04
N PRO A 19 -18.18 -51.29 6.90
CA PRO A 19 -17.82 -50.00 6.34
C PRO A 19 -17.82 -50.09 4.81
N LEU A 20 -18.49 -49.15 4.16
CA LEU A 20 -18.34 -48.92 2.72
C LEU A 20 -17.03 -48.17 2.49
N GLU A 21 -16.07 -48.88 1.93
CA GLU A 21 -14.97 -48.34 1.14
C GLU A 21 -15.54 -47.49 0.00
N MET A 22 -14.99 -46.29 -0.19
CA MET A 22 -15.06 -45.60 -1.47
C MET A 22 -13.65 -45.17 -1.82
N GLU A 23 -13.17 -45.78 -2.89
CA GLU A 23 -11.83 -45.72 -3.45
C GLU A 23 -11.38 -44.30 -3.79
N GLU A 24 -10.09 -44.10 -3.58
CA GLU A 24 -9.26 -43.06 -4.17
C GLU A 24 -9.41 -43.05 -5.70
N ASN A 25 -9.47 -41.84 -6.27
CA ASN A 25 -9.01 -41.63 -7.63
C ASN A 25 -8.05 -40.45 -7.62
N ASP A 26 -6.77 -40.82 -7.62
CA ASP A 26 -5.64 -39.99 -7.95
C ASP A 26 -5.81 -39.36 -9.33
N SER A 27 -5.63 -38.05 -9.40
CA SER A 27 -5.19 -37.42 -10.65
C SER A 27 -4.08 -36.42 -10.33
N HIS A 28 -2.88 -36.84 -10.71
CA HIS A 28 -1.67 -36.04 -10.85
C HIS A 28 -1.98 -34.69 -11.50
N VAL A 29 -1.65 -33.60 -10.81
CA VAL A 29 -1.29 -32.34 -11.43
C VAL A 29 0.12 -32.01 -10.98
N SER A 30 0.99 -31.95 -11.98
CA SER A 30 2.42 -31.71 -11.94
C SER A 30 2.82 -30.51 -11.07
N ASP A 31 3.75 -30.79 -10.15
CA ASP A 31 4.66 -29.81 -9.55
C ASP A 31 5.51 -29.16 -10.66
N GLU A 32 5.21 -27.91 -10.98
CA GLU A 32 6.22 -26.98 -11.49
C GLU A 32 6.52 -25.98 -10.37
N THR A 33 7.53 -26.31 -9.57
CA THR A 33 8.24 -25.35 -8.75
C THR A 33 9.01 -24.41 -9.68
N LEU A 34 8.45 -23.24 -9.94
CA LEU A 34 9.21 -22.13 -10.52
C LEU A 34 10.25 -21.69 -9.48
N ASN A 35 11.51 -21.99 -9.78
CA ASN A 35 12.66 -21.60 -8.99
C ASN A 35 12.87 -20.08 -9.16
N GLU A 36 12.73 -19.29 -8.08
CA GLU A 36 12.81 -17.82 -8.13
C GLU A 36 14.19 -17.33 -8.58
N ASP A 37 15.25 -18.13 -8.37
CA ASP A 37 16.64 -17.80 -8.77
C ASP A 37 16.83 -17.73 -10.30
N GLU A 38 16.05 -18.50 -11.07
CA GLU A 38 16.14 -18.51 -12.55
C GLU A 38 15.39 -17.32 -13.18
N VAL A 39 14.37 -16.80 -12.49
CA VAL A 39 13.61 -15.62 -12.91
C VAL A 39 14.38 -14.33 -12.60
N GLU A 40 15.16 -14.31 -11.52
CA GLU A 40 15.97 -13.15 -11.13
C GLU A 40 17.12 -12.89 -12.14
N CYS A 41 17.78 -13.95 -12.63
CA CYS A 41 18.88 -13.84 -13.60
C CYS A 41 18.43 -13.38 -15.01
N LEU A 42 17.22 -13.75 -15.46
CA LEU A 42 16.71 -13.33 -16.77
C LEU A 42 16.15 -11.89 -16.76
N ALA A 43 15.88 -11.31 -15.59
CA ALA A 43 15.29 -9.99 -15.42
C ALA A 43 16.33 -8.86 -15.23
N GLU A 44 17.54 -9.15 -14.76
CA GLU A 44 18.62 -8.16 -14.66
C GLU A 44 18.93 -7.49 -16.01
N ALA A 45 18.74 -8.21 -17.12
CA ALA A 45 18.91 -7.68 -18.47
C ALA A 45 17.85 -6.65 -18.90
N ASN A 46 16.68 -6.61 -18.24
CA ASN A 46 15.55 -5.73 -18.60
C ASN A 46 15.37 -4.51 -17.67
N LEU A 47 16.13 -4.42 -16.56
CA LEU A 47 16.04 -3.31 -15.61
C LEU A 47 16.99 -2.13 -15.92
N GLN A 48 17.96 -2.33 -16.81
CA GLN A 48 18.80 -1.24 -17.32
C GLN A 48 18.09 -0.54 -18.49
N GLY A 49 17.12 0.35 -18.22
CA GLY A 49 16.68 1.32 -19.24
C GLY A 49 15.21 1.73 -19.33
N THR A 50 14.36 1.49 -18.34
CA THR A 50 12.98 2.01 -18.41
C THR A 50 12.92 3.49 -18.07
N ALA A 51 13.10 4.35 -19.07
CA ALA A 51 12.78 5.77 -18.99
C ALA A 51 11.26 5.95 -18.77
N TYR A 52 10.89 6.73 -17.75
CA TYR A 52 9.50 7.03 -17.40
C TYR A 52 8.81 7.80 -18.54
N GLY A 53 7.81 7.18 -19.16
CA GLY A 53 7.05 7.80 -20.25
C GLY A 53 6.10 8.90 -19.76
N PRO A 54 5.98 10.03 -20.46
CA PRO A 54 5.01 11.07 -20.13
C PRO A 54 3.57 10.61 -20.41
N SER A 55 2.67 10.85 -19.46
CA SER A 55 1.23 10.59 -19.58
C SER A 55 0.54 11.68 -20.43
N PRO A 56 -0.48 11.35 -21.25
CA PRO A 56 -1.24 12.35 -21.99
C PRO A 56 -2.01 13.32 -21.07
N SER A 57 -1.86 14.62 -21.34
CA SER A 57 -2.49 15.74 -20.64
C SER A 57 -4.02 15.61 -20.47
N THR A 58 -4.48 15.49 -19.22
CA THR A 58 -5.91 15.60 -18.80
C THR A 58 -6.38 17.05 -18.59
N LYS A 59 -5.52 18.04 -18.85
CA LYS A 59 -5.73 19.48 -18.55
C LYS A 59 -6.97 20.07 -19.24
N ALA A 60 -7.35 19.54 -20.41
CA ALA A 60 -8.48 20.05 -21.20
C ALA A 60 -9.87 19.64 -20.64
N ARG A 61 -9.97 18.55 -19.86
CA ARG A 61 -11.27 18.02 -19.39
C ARG A 61 -11.78 18.69 -18.12
N TRP A 62 -10.89 19.29 -17.33
CA TRP A 62 -11.24 19.97 -16.08
C TRP A 62 -11.79 21.38 -16.35
N TYR A 63 -11.11 22.18 -17.18
CA TYR A 63 -11.57 23.54 -17.50
C TYR A 63 -12.83 23.57 -18.38
N GLY A 64 -13.05 22.58 -19.25
CA GLY A 64 -14.28 22.48 -20.05
C GLY A 64 -15.53 22.28 -19.19
N ARG A 65 -15.42 21.51 -18.10
CA ARG A 65 -16.56 21.18 -17.22
C ARG A 65 -16.95 22.34 -16.27
N ALA A 66 -15.99 23.19 -15.90
CA ALA A 66 -16.25 24.39 -15.11
C ALA A 66 -16.86 25.53 -15.94
N ARG A 67 -16.52 25.63 -17.24
CA ARG A 67 -17.04 26.68 -18.13
C ARG A 67 -18.50 26.45 -18.54
N ASP A 68 -18.91 25.20 -18.72
CA ASP A 68 -20.28 24.87 -19.16
C ASP A 68 -21.34 25.00 -18.05
N LEU A 69 -20.92 25.21 -16.79
CA LEU A 69 -21.80 25.42 -15.64
C LEU A 69 -22.07 26.90 -15.31
N LEU A 70 -21.42 27.84 -16.00
CA LEU A 70 -21.43 29.28 -15.68
C LEU A 70 -22.08 30.17 -16.74
N MET A 71 -22.75 29.61 -17.75
CA MET A 71 -23.49 30.41 -18.74
C MET A 71 -25.02 30.27 -18.55
N PRO A 72 -25.77 31.39 -18.41
CA PRO A 72 -27.22 31.34 -18.42
C PRO A 72 -27.70 30.93 -19.82
N ARG A 73 -28.39 29.79 -19.90
CA ARG A 73 -28.88 29.21 -21.15
C ARG A 73 -30.05 30.04 -21.69
N TRP A 74 -29.75 30.94 -22.61
CA TRP A 74 -30.73 31.55 -23.51
C TRP A 74 -31.32 30.49 -24.44
N MET A 75 -32.65 30.54 -24.62
CA MET A 75 -33.39 29.69 -25.55
C MET A 75 -33.01 29.97 -27.01
N GLY A 76 -32.97 28.92 -27.84
CA GLY A 76 -32.85 29.01 -29.29
C GLY A 76 -32.95 27.64 -29.95
N ASP A 77 -33.79 27.56 -30.98
CA ASP A 77 -34.36 26.38 -31.64
C ASP A 77 -33.39 25.33 -32.19
N GLY A 78 -33.89 24.10 -32.31
CA GLY A 78 -33.19 22.97 -32.89
C GLY A 78 -33.17 22.91 -34.42
N ARG A 79 -32.36 21.97 -34.94
CA ARG A 79 -32.68 21.08 -36.07
C ARG A 79 -31.59 20.02 -36.26
N HIS A 80 -32.06 18.86 -36.69
CA HIS A 80 -31.40 17.59 -37.01
C HIS A 80 -30.29 17.67 -38.08
N LEU A 81 -29.35 16.70 -38.04
CA LEU A 81 -28.76 16.00 -39.21
C LEU A 81 -27.88 14.82 -38.69
N THR A 82 -28.40 13.59 -38.56
CA THR A 82 -28.25 12.45 -39.50
C THR A 82 -26.83 12.16 -40.03
N SER A 83 -26.23 11.07 -39.53
CA SER A 83 -25.23 10.22 -40.21
C SER A 83 -25.83 9.64 -41.53
N PRO A 84 -25.07 9.01 -42.48
CA PRO A 84 -24.47 7.67 -42.26
C PRO A 84 -23.27 7.35 -43.25
N PRO A 85 -22.94 6.08 -43.66
CA PRO A 85 -21.61 5.48 -43.44
C PRO A 85 -21.00 4.78 -44.70
N LYS A 86 -19.88 4.03 -44.55
CA LYS A 86 -19.52 2.72 -45.18
C LYS A 86 -18.02 2.42 -44.95
N TRP A 87 -17.63 1.32 -44.30
CA TRP A 87 -17.42 -0.06 -44.82
C TRP A 87 -16.37 -0.19 -45.93
N VAL A 88 -15.25 -0.88 -45.67
CA VAL A 88 -14.73 -2.06 -46.41
C VAL A 88 -13.85 -2.90 -45.46
N ASP A 89 -13.80 -4.18 -45.75
CA ASP A 89 -13.58 -5.37 -44.95
C ASP A 89 -12.33 -6.14 -45.45
N ARG A 90 -11.91 -7.20 -44.72
CA ARG A 90 -11.00 -8.32 -45.11
C ARG A 90 -9.47 -8.06 -45.11
N GLN A 91 -8.58 -9.01 -44.81
CA GLN A 91 -8.66 -10.46 -44.50
C GLN A 91 -7.32 -10.92 -43.89
N ALA A 92 -7.38 -12.01 -43.12
CA ALA A 92 -6.23 -12.77 -42.62
C ALA A 92 -5.90 -13.98 -43.52
N MET A 93 -4.60 -14.34 -43.59
CA MET A 93 -3.97 -15.67 -43.86
C MET A 93 -2.52 -15.55 -43.34
N GLY A 94 -1.79 -16.53 -42.78
CA GLY A 94 -1.95 -17.98 -42.70
C GLY A 94 -0.62 -18.68 -43.08
N HIS A 95 0.20 -19.04 -42.07
CA HIS A 95 1.20 -20.13 -41.94
C HIS A 95 2.37 -20.44 -42.92
N GLN A 96 3.54 -20.61 -42.27
CA GLN A 96 4.56 -21.71 -42.33
C GLN A 96 5.77 -21.73 -43.30
N ALA A 97 6.94 -21.79 -42.63
CA ALA A 97 8.14 -22.64 -42.83
C ALA A 97 9.11 -22.43 -44.02
N PHE A 98 10.40 -22.20 -43.71
CA PHE A 98 11.51 -23.16 -43.92
C PHE A 98 12.83 -22.64 -43.31
N ASP A 99 13.59 -23.56 -42.70
CA ASP A 99 14.97 -23.43 -42.24
C ASP A 99 15.97 -23.23 -43.40
N ALA A 100 16.98 -22.38 -43.20
CA ALA A 100 18.31 -22.56 -43.81
C ALA A 100 19.40 -21.80 -43.03
N ARG A 101 20.47 -22.53 -42.69
CA ARG A 101 21.69 -22.09 -42.01
C ARG A 101 22.64 -21.45 -43.03
N SER A 102 23.12 -20.20 -42.84
CA SER A 102 24.38 -19.76 -43.46
C SER A 102 25.07 -18.63 -42.68
N ARG A 103 26.38 -18.82 -42.49
CA ARG A 103 27.32 -17.89 -41.85
C ARG A 103 27.51 -16.66 -42.75
N GLY A 104 27.31 -15.45 -42.21
CA GLY A 104 27.56 -14.21 -42.95
C GLY A 104 27.02 -12.91 -42.34
N ALA A 105 26.27 -12.96 -41.23
CA ALA A 105 25.57 -11.78 -40.70
C ALA A 105 26.40 -10.83 -39.81
N GLN A 106 27.62 -11.20 -39.38
CA GLN A 106 28.39 -10.37 -38.45
C GLN A 106 29.16 -9.21 -39.08
N VAL A 107 29.44 -9.23 -40.40
CA VAL A 107 30.20 -8.14 -41.04
C VAL A 107 29.30 -6.99 -41.51
N ALA A 108 28.05 -7.29 -41.89
CA ALA A 108 27.08 -6.27 -42.30
C ALA A 108 26.54 -5.45 -41.11
N PHE A 109 26.42 -6.05 -39.92
CA PHE A 109 25.91 -5.36 -38.73
C PHE A 109 26.92 -4.33 -38.19
N VAL A 110 28.22 -4.68 -38.21
CA VAL A 110 29.29 -3.77 -37.74
C VAL A 110 29.46 -2.58 -38.68
N THR A 111 29.32 -2.75 -40.00
CA THR A 111 29.41 -1.63 -40.95
C THR A 111 28.21 -0.69 -40.87
N LEU A 112 27.01 -1.22 -40.62
CA LEU A 112 25.80 -0.40 -40.46
C LEU A 112 25.84 0.41 -39.16
N VAL A 113 26.31 -0.19 -38.06
CA VAL A 113 26.46 0.49 -36.77
C VAL A 113 27.56 1.55 -36.81
N LEU A 114 28.70 1.28 -37.45
CA LEU A 114 29.75 2.30 -37.64
C LEU A 114 29.28 3.47 -38.50
N GLY A 115 28.54 3.19 -39.59
CA GLY A 115 27.97 4.22 -40.46
C GLY A 115 26.98 5.14 -39.74
N LEU A 116 26.14 4.55 -38.87
CA LEU A 116 25.16 5.31 -38.08
C LEU A 116 25.84 6.20 -37.02
N MET A 117 26.86 5.67 -36.34
CA MET A 117 27.63 6.42 -35.34
C MET A 117 28.40 7.58 -35.98
N LEU A 118 28.97 7.38 -37.17
CA LEU A 118 29.66 8.44 -37.90
C LEU A 118 28.69 9.54 -38.36
N ALA A 119 27.48 9.18 -38.81
CA ALA A 119 26.45 10.14 -39.21
C ALA A 119 25.94 10.98 -38.01
N LEU A 120 25.77 10.36 -36.85
CA LEU A 120 25.42 11.03 -35.59
C LEU A 120 26.51 11.97 -35.08
N ALA A 121 27.79 11.58 -35.21
CA ALA A 121 28.92 12.44 -34.87
C ALA A 121 29.03 13.66 -35.82
N VAL A 122 28.74 13.49 -37.10
CA VAL A 122 28.73 14.60 -38.07
C VAL A 122 27.55 15.55 -37.85
N GLN A 123 26.37 15.04 -37.46
CA GLN A 123 25.23 15.89 -37.11
C GLN A 123 25.43 16.68 -35.82
N THR A 124 26.03 16.07 -34.79
CA THR A 124 26.34 16.78 -33.53
C THR A 124 27.44 17.83 -33.71
N ALA A 125 28.45 17.56 -34.55
CA ALA A 125 29.45 18.56 -34.93
C ALA A 125 28.85 19.74 -35.73
N ARG A 126 27.89 19.47 -36.63
CA ARG A 126 27.20 20.53 -37.39
C ARG A 126 26.29 21.39 -36.50
N LEU A 127 25.57 20.78 -35.55
CA LEU A 127 24.75 21.50 -34.58
C LEU A 127 25.60 22.35 -33.62
N SER A 128 26.78 21.86 -33.21
CA SER A 128 27.70 22.63 -32.35
C SER A 128 28.38 23.78 -33.10
N SER A 129 28.58 23.68 -34.41
CA SER A 129 29.13 24.78 -35.24
C SER A 129 28.11 25.88 -35.58
N ALA A 130 26.81 25.57 -35.52
CA ALA A 130 25.73 26.51 -35.83
C ALA A 130 25.39 27.46 -34.66
N THR A 131 25.77 27.11 -33.43
CA THR A 131 25.54 27.92 -32.22
C THR A 131 26.70 28.84 -31.85
N ALA A 132 27.85 28.76 -32.55
CA ALA A 132 29.06 29.50 -32.20
C ALA A 132 29.24 30.84 -32.94
N ASN A 133 28.38 31.18 -33.90
CA ASN A 133 28.50 32.43 -34.68
C ASN A 133 27.16 33.18 -34.79
N LYS A 134 26.81 33.97 -33.77
CA LYS A 134 25.98 35.16 -33.95
C LYS A 134 26.43 36.26 -32.97
N PRO A 135 26.85 37.44 -33.45
CA PRO A 135 27.21 38.57 -32.61
C PRO A 135 25.96 39.22 -32.02
N ALA A 136 26.14 39.82 -30.84
CA ALA A 136 25.14 40.64 -30.16
C ALA A 136 24.84 41.90 -30.98
N ASP A 137 23.58 42.10 -31.36
CA ASP A 137 23.07 43.38 -31.83
C ASP A 137 22.03 43.90 -30.83
N THR A 138 22.28 45.13 -30.41
CA THR A 138 21.52 45.91 -29.44
C THR A 138 20.54 46.81 -30.20
N ASN A 139 19.40 47.13 -29.57
CA ASN A 139 18.38 48.10 -29.98
C ASN A 139 17.29 47.63 -30.96
N GLN A 140 16.21 47.06 -30.40
CA GLN A 140 14.86 47.36 -30.85
C GLN A 140 13.95 47.62 -29.64
N ILE A 141 13.46 48.85 -29.58
CA ILE A 141 12.37 49.30 -28.71
C ILE A 141 11.12 48.57 -29.20
N PHE A 142 10.55 47.69 -28.39
CA PHE A 142 9.28 47.04 -28.66
C PHE A 142 8.21 47.66 -27.77
N ASP A 143 7.19 48.18 -28.46
CA ASP A 143 6.02 48.88 -27.93
C ASP A 143 5.16 47.94 -27.09
N SER A 144 4.89 48.33 -25.84
CA SER A 144 4.28 47.49 -24.80
C SER A 144 2.82 47.89 -24.53
N SER A 145 2.01 48.01 -25.57
CA SER A 145 0.57 48.20 -25.43
C SER A 145 -0.16 47.40 -26.48
N GLU A 146 -0.56 46.17 -26.11
CA GLU A 146 -1.70 45.38 -26.64
C GLU A 146 -1.41 43.87 -26.54
N LEU A 147 -1.39 43.32 -25.32
CA LEU A 147 -1.62 41.89 -25.08
C LEU A 147 -2.29 41.71 -23.69
N PRO A 148 -3.31 40.85 -23.56
CA PRO A 148 -4.19 40.82 -22.39
C PRO A 148 -3.59 40.01 -21.24
N GLY A 149 -3.35 40.67 -20.11
CA GLY A 149 -3.26 40.10 -18.76
C GLY A 149 -2.04 39.20 -18.46
N PRO A 150 -1.51 39.22 -17.23
CA PRO A 150 -0.43 38.31 -16.86
C PRO A 150 -0.99 36.88 -16.86
N ILE A 151 -0.40 36.03 -17.69
CA ILE A 151 -0.34 34.60 -17.38
C ILE A 151 0.40 34.55 -16.04
N GLU A 152 -0.33 34.34 -14.95
CA GLU A 152 0.29 34.02 -13.66
C GLU A 152 1.33 32.94 -13.90
N ASP A 153 2.58 33.28 -13.67
CA ASP A 153 3.68 32.32 -13.54
C ASP A 153 3.24 31.29 -12.50
N VAL A 154 2.76 30.13 -12.98
CA VAL A 154 2.55 28.95 -12.15
C VAL A 154 3.93 28.50 -11.74
N TYR A 155 4.43 29.08 -10.65
CA TYR A 155 5.66 28.63 -10.01
C TYR A 155 5.55 27.10 -9.84
N PRO A 156 6.55 26.31 -10.28
CA PRO A 156 6.55 24.88 -10.00
C PRO A 156 6.35 24.67 -8.49
N ALA A 157 5.73 23.55 -8.10
CA ALA A 157 5.56 23.27 -6.68
C ALA A 157 6.93 23.38 -5.98
N SER A 158 7.01 24.15 -4.89
CA SER A 158 8.28 24.40 -4.21
C SER A 158 8.65 23.17 -3.41
N MET A 159 9.93 22.82 -3.41
CA MET A 159 10.48 21.79 -2.54
C MET A 159 11.20 22.45 -1.39
N VAL A 160 11.05 21.89 -0.19
CA VAL A 160 11.92 22.25 0.94
C VAL A 160 13.17 21.40 0.83
N VAL A 161 14.29 22.03 0.46
CA VAL A 161 15.60 21.39 0.61
C VAL A 161 16.08 21.67 2.02
N ARG A 162 15.71 20.81 2.97
CA ARG A 162 16.33 20.86 4.30
C ARG A 162 17.75 20.30 4.18
N PRO A 163 18.74 20.90 4.88
CA PRO A 163 19.98 20.19 5.13
C PRO A 163 19.62 18.80 5.67
N PRO A 164 20.25 17.72 5.19
CA PRO A 164 20.01 16.41 5.77
C PRO A 164 20.23 16.59 7.29
N PRO A 165 19.23 16.25 8.11
CA PRO A 165 19.41 16.30 9.55
C PRO A 165 20.64 15.46 9.90
N PRO A 166 21.28 15.71 11.06
CA PRO A 166 22.25 14.75 11.57
C PRO A 166 21.57 13.37 11.49
N PRO A 167 22.27 12.37 10.92
CA PRO A 167 21.71 11.03 10.78
C PRO A 167 21.13 10.59 12.12
N PHE A 168 20.12 9.73 12.08
CA PHE A 168 19.62 9.07 13.29
C PHE A 168 20.84 8.65 14.12
N ASP A 169 20.91 9.07 15.38
CA ASP A 169 22.10 8.84 16.18
C ASP A 169 22.22 7.35 16.47
N GLU A 170 22.94 6.66 15.61
CA GLU A 170 23.19 5.23 15.72
C GLU A 170 23.90 4.93 17.04
N SER A 171 24.62 5.86 17.67
CA SER A 171 25.29 5.61 18.95
C SER A 171 24.32 5.29 20.09
N SER A 172 23.07 5.75 19.99
CA SER A 172 21.99 5.40 20.94
C SER A 172 21.44 3.98 20.77
N ILE A 173 21.72 3.32 19.64
CA ILE A 173 21.23 1.96 19.39
C ILE A 173 22.22 0.95 19.96
N VAL A 174 21.88 0.44 21.14
CA VAL A 174 22.49 -0.78 21.68
C VAL A 174 21.80 -1.96 20.99
N VAL A 175 22.48 -2.50 19.97
CA VAL A 175 22.08 -3.77 19.35
C VAL A 175 22.95 -4.84 19.97
N GLU A 176 22.34 -5.70 20.77
CA GLU A 176 22.96 -6.96 21.12
C GLU A 176 22.95 -7.84 19.87
N GLU A 177 24.12 -8.34 19.46
CA GLU A 177 24.13 -9.42 18.48
C GLU A 177 23.26 -10.54 19.04
N PRO A 178 22.26 -11.03 18.28
CA PRO A 178 21.43 -12.11 18.77
C PRO A 178 22.32 -13.29 19.10
N SER A 179 22.63 -13.48 20.38
CA SER A 179 22.99 -14.81 20.84
C SER A 179 21.78 -15.69 20.51
N HIS A 180 21.99 -16.96 20.13
CA HIS A 180 20.92 -17.89 19.75
C HIS A 180 19.98 -18.27 20.93
N SER A 181 19.70 -17.33 21.82
CA SER A 181 19.06 -17.49 23.13
C SER A 181 17.54 -17.61 23.07
N HIS A 182 16.89 -17.46 21.90
CA HIS A 182 15.41 -17.42 21.78
C HIS A 182 14.78 -16.56 22.87
N GLU A 183 15.33 -15.36 23.05
CA GLU A 183 14.84 -14.42 24.03
C GLU A 183 13.38 -14.03 23.72
N PRO A 184 12.51 -14.06 24.75
CA PRO A 184 11.11 -13.78 24.55
C PRO A 184 10.87 -12.29 24.28
N VAL A 185 10.05 -11.99 23.28
CA VAL A 185 9.55 -10.62 23.02
C VAL A 185 8.39 -10.21 23.94
N TRP A 186 8.09 -11.06 24.92
CA TRP A 186 6.99 -10.94 25.85
C TRP A 186 7.51 -11.03 27.29
N ARG A 187 6.69 -10.59 28.24
CA ARG A 187 6.95 -10.72 29.68
C ARG A 187 5.83 -11.51 30.34
N LEU A 188 6.16 -12.19 31.43
CA LEU A 188 5.13 -12.75 32.30
C LEU A 188 4.39 -11.63 33.02
N SER A 189 3.08 -11.75 33.17
CA SER A 189 2.27 -10.76 33.90
C SER A 189 2.49 -10.78 35.42
N ALA A 190 3.04 -11.88 35.94
CA ALA A 190 3.44 -12.07 37.33
C ALA A 190 4.65 -13.01 37.42
N ASP A 191 5.18 -13.23 38.62
CA ASP A 191 6.26 -14.20 38.83
C ASP A 191 5.84 -15.60 38.36
N ALA A 192 6.78 -16.32 37.74
CA ALA A 192 6.53 -17.64 37.15
C ALA A 192 5.95 -18.65 38.15
N SER A 193 6.26 -18.54 39.43
CA SER A 193 5.73 -19.42 40.50
C SER A 193 4.22 -19.23 40.74
N HIS A 194 3.66 -18.09 40.35
CA HIS A 194 2.25 -17.75 40.54
C HIS A 194 1.40 -17.98 39.28
N LEU A 195 2.03 -18.28 38.15
CA LEU A 195 1.35 -18.47 36.87
C LEU A 195 1.21 -19.96 36.54
N PRO A 196 0.10 -20.38 35.91
CA PRO A 196 -0.05 -21.73 35.42
C PRO A 196 0.89 -21.99 34.24
N LYS A 197 1.19 -23.26 33.95
CA LYS A 197 1.87 -23.63 32.69
C LYS A 197 0.94 -23.35 31.51
N CYS A 198 1.49 -22.89 30.39
CA CYS A 198 0.70 -22.70 29.17
C CYS A 198 0.19 -24.05 28.65
N GLY A 199 -1.12 -24.20 28.49
CA GLY A 199 -1.74 -25.41 27.96
C GLY A 199 -1.66 -25.47 26.43
N GLN A 200 -2.19 -24.44 25.76
CA GLN A 200 -2.06 -24.21 24.32
C GLN A 200 -1.48 -22.83 24.07
N PHE A 201 -0.76 -22.65 22.96
CA PHE A 201 -0.28 -21.35 22.50
C PHE A 201 -0.11 -21.30 20.98
N ILE A 202 -0.15 -20.10 20.43
CA ILE A 202 0.27 -19.85 19.04
C ILE A 202 1.76 -19.54 19.05
N LEU A 203 2.54 -20.25 18.22
CA LEU A 203 3.92 -19.90 17.90
C LEU A 203 3.97 -19.23 16.53
N MET A 204 4.54 -18.04 16.48
CA MET A 204 4.82 -17.34 15.22
C MET A 204 6.32 -17.01 15.08
N PRO A 205 7.05 -17.76 14.24
CA PRO A 205 8.39 -17.35 13.84
C PRO A 205 8.33 -16.22 12.81
N LEU A 206 9.08 -15.15 13.07
CA LEU A 206 9.36 -14.12 12.07
C LEU A 206 10.34 -14.67 11.03
N PHE A 207 10.29 -14.09 9.82
CA PHE A 207 11.03 -14.63 8.67
C PHE A 207 11.54 -13.54 7.74
N VAL A 208 12.36 -13.94 6.78
CA VAL A 208 12.94 -13.05 5.76
C VAL A 208 11.84 -12.57 4.80
N SER A 209 11.35 -11.35 5.03
CA SER A 209 10.38 -10.61 4.22
C SER A 209 10.30 -9.16 4.69
N GLY A 210 9.59 -8.29 3.98
CA GLY A 210 9.38 -6.90 4.38
C GLY A 210 8.86 -6.75 5.82
N TRP A 211 9.33 -5.73 6.54
CA TRP A 211 8.91 -5.44 7.92
C TRP A 211 7.39 -5.43 8.09
N GLY A 212 6.70 -4.68 7.22
CA GLY A 212 5.24 -4.58 7.26
C GLY A 212 4.53 -5.92 6.99
N SER A 213 5.15 -6.84 6.22
CA SER A 213 4.59 -8.18 6.01
C SER A 213 4.67 -9.02 7.27
N ASN A 214 5.80 -8.97 7.99
CA ASN A 214 5.98 -9.69 9.26
C ASN A 214 5.02 -9.15 10.32
N VAL A 215 4.95 -7.82 10.49
CA VAL A 215 4.05 -7.17 11.45
C VAL A 215 2.57 -7.42 11.11
N GLY A 216 2.21 -7.40 9.83
CA GLY A 216 0.85 -7.74 9.39
C GLY A 216 0.46 -9.19 9.70
N LEU A 217 1.36 -10.16 9.47
CA LEU A 217 1.11 -11.56 9.85
C LEU A 217 1.09 -11.74 11.37
N LEU A 218 1.92 -10.99 12.10
CA LEU A 218 1.97 -11.00 13.56
C LEU A 218 0.64 -10.54 14.15
N LEU A 219 0.09 -9.47 13.59
CA LEU A 219 -1.22 -8.98 13.99
C LEU A 219 -2.33 -10.02 13.73
N ARG A 220 -2.28 -10.77 12.62
CA ARG A 220 -3.23 -11.86 12.35
C ARG A 220 -3.09 -13.01 13.36
N ALA A 221 -1.85 -13.42 13.65
CA ALA A 221 -1.59 -14.45 14.67
C ALA A 221 -2.10 -14.00 16.05
N ALA A 222 -1.90 -12.73 16.41
CA ALA A 222 -2.42 -12.14 17.63
C ALA A 222 -3.95 -12.13 17.67
N MET A 223 -4.61 -11.84 16.55
CA MET A 223 -6.07 -11.90 16.44
C MET A 223 -6.58 -13.33 16.69
N TYR A 224 -5.91 -14.34 16.13
CA TYR A 224 -6.28 -15.73 16.36
C TYR A 224 -6.06 -16.14 17.82
N ALA A 225 -4.95 -15.73 18.42
CA ALA A 225 -4.65 -15.96 19.83
C ALA A 225 -5.75 -15.35 20.72
N GLN A 226 -6.14 -14.10 20.46
CA GLN A 226 -7.22 -13.41 21.17
C GLN A 226 -8.57 -14.13 21.01
N LYS A 227 -8.93 -14.56 19.78
CA LYS A 227 -10.21 -15.25 19.52
C LYS A 227 -10.27 -16.65 20.12
N LEU A 228 -9.12 -17.31 20.28
CA LEU A 228 -9.01 -18.63 20.89
C LEU A 228 -8.80 -18.59 22.41
N GLY A 229 -8.49 -17.42 22.97
CA GLY A 229 -8.19 -17.27 24.40
C GLY A 229 -6.88 -17.95 24.82
N ILE A 230 -5.89 -17.97 23.93
CA ILE A 230 -4.57 -18.59 24.16
C ILE A 230 -3.46 -17.56 23.93
N PRO A 231 -2.30 -17.68 24.60
CA PRO A 231 -1.18 -16.76 24.39
C PRO A 231 -0.56 -16.89 22.99
N LEU A 232 0.01 -15.79 22.52
CA LEU A 232 0.88 -15.72 21.35
C LEU A 232 2.34 -15.65 21.81
N LEU A 233 3.19 -16.53 21.29
CA LEU A 233 4.63 -16.50 21.46
C LEU A 233 5.28 -16.22 20.09
N VAL A 234 6.13 -15.21 20.02
CA VAL A 234 6.81 -14.81 18.79
C VAL A 234 8.28 -15.14 18.92
N ASP A 235 8.82 -15.79 17.90
CA ASP A 235 10.25 -16.02 17.76
C ASP A 235 10.81 -15.06 16.70
N ASP A 236 11.72 -14.16 17.10
CA ASP A 236 12.30 -13.13 16.25
C ASP A 236 13.80 -13.33 15.96
N ASN A 237 14.39 -14.48 16.32
CA ASN A 237 15.85 -14.67 16.17
C ASN A 237 16.33 -14.55 14.73
N ASP A 238 15.58 -15.11 13.77
CA ASP A 238 15.95 -15.12 12.36
C ASP A 238 15.41 -13.89 11.60
N TRP A 239 14.90 -12.89 12.33
CA TRP A 239 14.28 -11.73 11.70
C TRP A 239 15.35 -10.75 11.20
N PRO A 240 15.37 -10.37 9.91
CA PRO A 240 16.38 -9.46 9.38
C PRO A 240 16.26 -8.02 9.91
N TYR A 241 15.30 -7.74 10.78
CA TYR A 241 15.12 -6.46 11.43
C TYR A 241 15.63 -6.50 12.88
N GLY A 242 16.26 -7.59 13.33
CA GLY A 242 16.70 -7.74 14.72
C GLY A 242 15.54 -8.11 15.64
N ARG A 243 15.58 -7.62 16.88
CA ARG A 243 14.56 -7.92 17.89
C ARG A 243 13.30 -7.06 17.72
N LEU A 244 12.13 -7.65 17.93
CA LEU A 244 10.85 -6.93 18.00
C LEU A 244 10.86 -5.86 19.10
N GLY A 245 11.56 -6.16 20.20
CA GLY A 245 11.81 -5.24 21.32
C GLY A 245 12.57 -3.96 20.95
N TYR A 246 13.20 -3.89 19.78
CA TYR A 246 13.81 -2.63 19.30
C TYR A 246 12.80 -1.61 18.79
N TYR A 247 11.56 -2.05 18.56
CA TYR A 247 10.49 -1.25 17.95
C TYR A 247 9.27 -1.10 18.84
N PHE A 248 8.92 -2.16 19.56
CA PHE A 248 7.73 -2.20 20.40
C PHE A 248 8.04 -2.67 21.82
N GLU A 249 7.31 -2.14 22.78
CA GLU A 249 7.32 -2.64 24.14
C GLU A 249 6.86 -4.10 24.17
N PRO A 250 7.45 -4.95 25.03
CA PRO A 250 7.04 -6.34 25.14
C PRO A 250 5.63 -6.45 25.71
N TYR A 251 4.82 -7.31 25.09
CA TYR A 251 3.47 -7.61 25.57
C TYR A 251 3.51 -8.65 26.71
N THR A 252 2.42 -8.75 27.47
CA THR A 252 2.33 -9.65 28.63
C THR A 252 1.61 -10.95 28.31
N ILE A 253 2.04 -12.05 28.93
CA ILE A 253 1.33 -13.34 28.92
C ILE A 253 1.05 -13.83 30.34
N ASP A 254 -0.06 -14.55 30.50
CA ASP A 254 -0.59 -14.98 31.81
C ASP A 254 -0.32 -16.48 32.10
N CYS A 255 0.70 -17.05 31.47
CA CYS A 255 1.13 -18.42 31.71
C CYS A 255 2.63 -18.59 31.46
N VAL A 256 3.21 -19.64 32.04
CA VAL A 256 4.63 -20.00 31.86
C VAL A 256 4.75 -20.97 30.68
N PRO A 257 5.38 -20.58 29.56
CA PRO A 257 5.59 -21.48 28.44
C PRO A 257 6.70 -22.50 28.77
N PRO A 258 6.75 -23.64 28.05
CA PRO A 258 7.83 -24.60 28.23
C PRO A 258 9.17 -24.00 27.79
N SER A 259 10.30 -24.51 28.31
CA SER A 259 11.64 -23.96 28.01
C SER A 259 12.05 -24.05 26.54
N ASP A 260 11.43 -24.95 25.80
CA ASP A 260 11.63 -25.21 24.37
C ASP A 260 10.48 -24.64 23.52
N TRP A 261 9.77 -23.62 24.00
CA TRP A 261 8.56 -23.06 23.37
C TRP A 261 8.73 -22.67 21.90
N TYR A 262 9.96 -22.33 21.49
CA TYR A 262 10.36 -21.93 20.15
C TYR A 262 10.51 -23.11 19.16
N ASP A 263 10.52 -24.36 19.64
CA ASP A 263 10.72 -25.53 18.76
C ASP A 263 9.54 -25.71 17.81
N GLN A 264 9.78 -25.35 16.54
CA GLN A 264 8.80 -25.45 15.46
C GLN A 264 8.46 -26.90 15.09
N ASN A 265 9.33 -27.87 15.38
CA ASN A 265 9.09 -29.28 15.05
C ASN A 265 7.99 -29.90 15.91
N GLN A 266 7.68 -29.29 17.06
CA GLN A 266 6.61 -29.71 17.97
C GLN A 266 5.26 -29.04 17.67
N THR A 267 5.16 -28.32 16.55
CA THR A 267 3.96 -27.54 16.21
C THR A 267 3.04 -28.23 15.22
N THR A 268 1.75 -27.94 15.32
CA THR A 268 0.75 -28.24 14.30
C THR A 268 0.37 -26.94 13.59
N GLY A 269 0.40 -26.91 12.25
CA GLY A 269 0.00 -25.71 11.50
C GLY A 269 -1.47 -25.36 11.74
N ILE A 270 -1.76 -24.07 11.82
CA ILE A 270 -3.15 -23.60 11.96
C ILE A 270 -4.05 -24.19 10.86
N ARG A 271 -5.26 -24.62 11.22
CA ARG A 271 -6.22 -25.34 10.35
C ARG A 271 -5.74 -26.68 9.77
N GLN A 272 -4.60 -27.23 10.16
CA GLN A 272 -4.26 -28.63 9.84
C GLN A 272 -5.05 -29.61 10.69
N ARG A 273 -5.13 -30.89 10.30
CA ARG A 273 -5.85 -31.90 11.09
C ARG A 273 -5.30 -31.95 12.53
N GLY A 274 -6.19 -31.88 13.52
CA GLY A 274 -5.81 -31.91 14.95
C GLY A 274 -5.32 -30.59 15.54
N TRP A 275 -5.27 -29.49 14.77
CA TRP A 275 -4.75 -28.20 15.24
C TRP A 275 -5.47 -27.64 16.48
N LYS A 276 -6.80 -27.81 16.58
CA LYS A 276 -7.62 -27.28 17.69
C LYS A 276 -7.24 -27.86 19.05
N THR A 277 -6.69 -29.07 19.06
CA THR A 277 -6.26 -29.77 20.28
C THR A 277 -4.75 -29.78 20.45
N ALA A 278 -4.00 -29.25 19.49
CA ALA A 278 -2.54 -29.24 19.54
C ALA A 278 -2.04 -28.28 20.63
N PRO A 279 -1.04 -28.67 21.44
CA PRO A 279 -0.47 -27.79 22.46
C PRO A 279 0.27 -26.58 21.85
N ARG A 280 0.82 -26.73 20.64
CA ARG A 280 1.55 -25.67 19.93
C ARG A 280 0.99 -25.49 18.53
N ILE A 281 0.42 -24.33 18.24
CA ILE A 281 -0.18 -24.01 16.96
C ILE A 281 0.76 -23.09 16.19
N ARG A 282 1.26 -23.52 15.03
CA ARG A 282 2.13 -22.69 14.19
C ARG A 282 1.32 -21.80 13.25
N VAL A 283 1.67 -20.52 13.24
CA VAL A 283 1.23 -19.54 12.25
C VAL A 283 2.47 -18.95 11.57
N SER A 284 2.59 -19.10 10.25
CA SER A 284 3.75 -18.63 9.49
C SER A 284 3.39 -18.29 8.04
N ARG A 285 4.38 -17.81 7.26
CA ARG A 285 4.25 -17.58 5.82
C ARG A 285 3.67 -18.79 5.05
N LYS A 286 4.06 -20.01 5.45
CA LYS A 286 3.61 -21.26 4.80
C LYS A 286 2.11 -21.54 5.02
N ASP A 287 1.49 -20.84 5.97
CA ASP A 287 0.09 -21.05 6.35
C ASP A 287 -0.83 -19.95 5.81
N THR A 288 -0.34 -19.02 4.98
CA THR A 288 -1.11 -17.86 4.46
C THR A 288 -2.49 -18.22 3.91
N ARG A 289 -2.62 -19.28 3.10
CA ARG A 289 -3.94 -19.76 2.63
C ARG A 289 -4.86 -20.16 3.79
N ARG A 290 -4.33 -20.88 4.80
CA ARG A 290 -5.08 -21.29 6.00
C ARG A 290 -5.40 -20.12 6.92
N MET A 291 -4.55 -19.09 6.93
CA MET A 291 -4.83 -17.84 7.63
C MET A 291 -5.97 -17.08 6.93
N ASP A 292 -5.99 -17.03 5.60
CA ASP A 292 -7.09 -16.41 4.86
C ASP A 292 -8.42 -17.14 5.16
N ASP A 293 -8.41 -18.47 5.28
CA ASP A 293 -9.56 -19.26 5.71
C ASP A 293 -10.00 -18.93 7.15
N MET A 294 -9.04 -18.71 8.04
CA MET A 294 -9.31 -18.33 9.42
C MET A 294 -9.94 -16.94 9.48
N ASP A 295 -9.44 -15.96 8.72
CA ASP A 295 -10.03 -14.62 8.64
C ASP A 295 -11.46 -14.67 8.07
N HIS A 296 -11.71 -15.54 7.09
CA HIS A 296 -13.06 -15.76 6.57
C HIS A 296 -14.02 -16.28 7.64
N GLU A 297 -13.63 -17.33 8.36
CA GLU A 297 -14.44 -17.91 9.44
C GLU A 297 -14.71 -16.88 10.55
N LEU A 298 -13.72 -16.05 10.89
CA LEU A 298 -13.83 -15.08 11.96
C LEU A 298 -14.67 -13.85 11.58
N PHE A 299 -14.53 -13.34 10.35
CA PHE A 299 -15.06 -12.03 9.99
C PHE A 299 -15.99 -12.03 8.77
N PHE A 300 -15.66 -12.79 7.73
CA PHE A 300 -16.24 -12.56 6.41
C PHE A 300 -17.42 -13.48 6.09
N ASP A 301 -17.58 -14.62 6.76
CA ASP A 301 -18.72 -15.52 6.53
C ASP A 301 -20.06 -14.84 6.85
N ARG A 302 -20.10 -13.97 7.87
CA ARG A 302 -21.28 -13.18 8.23
C ARG A 302 -21.54 -12.00 7.29
N GLU A 303 -20.46 -11.47 6.71
CA GLU A 303 -20.48 -10.28 5.85
C GLU A 303 -20.48 -10.63 4.35
N LYS A 304 -20.62 -11.91 4.02
CA LYS A 304 -20.43 -12.45 2.68
C LYS A 304 -21.23 -11.68 1.63
N ASP A 305 -22.53 -11.54 1.81
CA ASP A 305 -23.44 -10.86 0.87
C ASP A 305 -23.06 -9.39 0.66
N GLY A 306 -22.66 -8.71 1.74
CA GLY A 306 -22.13 -7.35 1.71
C GLY A 306 -20.85 -7.26 0.88
N LEU A 307 -19.89 -8.15 1.11
CA LEU A 307 -18.66 -8.23 0.33
C LEU A 307 -18.95 -8.51 -1.16
N GLN A 308 -19.91 -9.40 -1.47
CA GLN A 308 -20.30 -9.63 -2.87
C GLN A 308 -20.91 -8.40 -3.53
N ARG A 309 -21.73 -7.64 -2.79
CA ARG A 309 -22.34 -6.40 -3.28
C ARG A 309 -21.26 -5.36 -3.59
N VAL A 310 -20.35 -5.11 -2.64
CA VAL A 310 -19.26 -4.13 -2.80
C VAL A 310 -18.38 -4.52 -4.00
N GLN A 311 -17.96 -5.79 -4.08
CA GLN A 311 -17.13 -6.26 -5.18
C GLN A 311 -17.80 -6.08 -6.54
N ARG A 312 -19.10 -6.43 -6.67
CA ARG A 312 -19.85 -6.23 -7.92
C ARG A 312 -19.96 -4.75 -8.30
N LEU A 313 -20.23 -3.88 -7.33
CA LEU A 313 -20.32 -2.44 -7.57
C LEU A 313 -18.99 -1.86 -8.05
N MET A 314 -17.88 -2.25 -7.43
CA MET A 314 -16.56 -1.75 -7.79
C MET A 314 -16.09 -2.28 -9.15
N LEU A 315 -16.31 -3.57 -9.43
CA LEU A 315 -15.93 -4.19 -10.72
C LEU A 315 -16.85 -3.81 -11.88
N GLY A 316 -18.10 -3.45 -11.60
CA GLY A 316 -19.09 -3.08 -12.63
C GLY A 316 -18.93 -1.66 -13.18
N ARG A 317 -17.98 -0.87 -12.68
CA ARG A 317 -17.77 0.52 -13.12
C ARG A 317 -17.15 0.59 -14.51
N ASN A 318 -17.79 1.36 -15.39
CA ASN A 318 -17.26 1.66 -16.70
C ASN A 318 -17.51 3.15 -17.06
N PRO A 319 -16.47 4.01 -17.13
CA PRO A 319 -15.05 3.68 -16.87
C PRO A 319 -14.76 3.42 -15.38
N MET A 320 -13.69 2.69 -15.10
CA MET A 320 -13.15 2.59 -13.74
C MET A 320 -12.61 3.95 -13.29
N PRO A 321 -12.72 4.31 -11.99
CA PRO A 321 -12.19 5.57 -11.48
C PRO A 321 -10.66 5.57 -11.50
N SER A 322 -10.01 6.74 -11.61
CA SER A 322 -8.54 6.85 -11.58
C SER A 322 -7.96 6.46 -10.22
N VAL A 323 -8.67 6.79 -9.14
CA VAL A 323 -8.32 6.50 -7.75
C VAL A 323 -9.54 6.01 -6.98
N LEU A 324 -9.30 5.31 -5.87
CA LEU A 324 -10.37 4.76 -5.05
C LEU A 324 -11.22 5.89 -4.39
N PRO A 325 -12.56 5.85 -4.50
CA PRO A 325 -13.45 6.76 -3.78
C PRO A 325 -13.27 6.74 -2.26
N ALA A 326 -13.59 7.86 -1.61
CA ALA A 326 -13.39 8.08 -0.16
C ALA A 326 -14.06 7.03 0.72
N SER A 327 -15.35 6.83 0.50
CA SER A 327 -16.17 5.84 1.20
C SER A 327 -15.69 4.40 1.00
N GLU A 328 -14.88 4.13 -0.01
CA GLU A 328 -14.40 2.79 -0.34
C GLU A 328 -13.02 2.47 0.22
N THR A 329 -12.38 3.42 0.91
CA THR A 329 -11.16 3.14 1.68
C THR A 329 -11.42 2.03 2.70
N LEU A 330 -12.58 2.05 3.35
CA LEU A 330 -13.06 1.02 4.26
C LEU A 330 -14.57 0.82 4.09
N PRO A 331 -15.00 -0.06 3.16
CA PRO A 331 -16.42 -0.31 2.91
C PRO A 331 -17.07 -1.06 4.08
N GLY A 332 -18.38 -0.86 4.25
CA GLY A 332 -19.18 -1.38 5.37
C GLY A 332 -18.86 -2.82 5.84
N PRO A 333 -18.84 -3.82 4.94
CA PRO A 333 -18.57 -5.22 5.30
C PRO A 333 -17.18 -5.49 5.90
N LEU A 334 -16.24 -4.56 5.75
CA LEU A 334 -14.87 -4.67 6.29
C LEU A 334 -14.70 -3.93 7.61
N ILE A 335 -15.67 -3.11 8.02
CA ILE A 335 -15.61 -2.31 9.25
C ILE A 335 -15.42 -3.18 10.50
N PRO A 336 -16.19 -4.26 10.74
CA PRO A 336 -16.06 -5.04 11.95
C PRO A 336 -14.65 -5.65 12.12
N ALA A 337 -14.09 -6.19 11.03
CA ALA A 337 -12.73 -6.71 11.04
C ALA A 337 -11.72 -5.60 11.32
N PHE A 338 -11.84 -4.46 10.63
CA PHE A 338 -10.93 -3.33 10.81
C PHE A 338 -10.93 -2.80 12.25
N GLU A 339 -12.10 -2.63 12.86
CA GLU A 339 -12.22 -2.12 14.24
C GLU A 339 -11.54 -3.04 15.25
N GLU A 340 -11.77 -4.35 15.14
CA GLU A 340 -11.11 -5.33 16.01
C GLU A 340 -9.59 -5.35 15.80
N TYR A 341 -9.14 -5.31 14.55
CA TYR A 341 -7.71 -5.27 14.24
C TYR A 341 -7.06 -3.97 14.71
N ALA A 342 -7.72 -2.81 14.56
CA ALA A 342 -7.21 -1.52 15.03
C ALA A 342 -7.10 -1.48 16.56
N GLN A 343 -8.10 -2.03 17.27
CA GLN A 343 -8.08 -2.15 18.73
C GLN A 343 -6.91 -3.03 19.18
N LEU A 344 -6.79 -4.24 18.65
CA LEU A 344 -5.68 -5.15 18.98
C LEU A 344 -4.33 -4.55 18.63
N PHE A 345 -4.23 -3.88 17.48
CA PHE A 345 -2.99 -3.26 17.05
C PHE A 345 -2.51 -2.20 18.08
N SER A 346 -3.44 -1.38 18.60
CA SER A 346 -3.13 -0.35 19.59
C SER A 346 -2.68 -0.89 20.95
N THR A 347 -3.08 -2.10 21.32
CA THR A 347 -2.69 -2.72 22.60
C THR A 347 -1.37 -3.47 22.50
N MET A 348 -1.13 -4.15 21.38
CA MET A 348 0.05 -4.99 21.18
C MET A 348 1.27 -4.22 20.66
N PHE A 349 1.08 -3.24 19.78
CA PHE A 349 2.16 -2.54 19.10
C PHE A 349 2.37 -1.15 19.69
N LYS A 350 2.81 -1.11 20.95
CA LYS A 350 3.21 0.12 21.64
C LYS A 350 4.65 0.46 21.25
N PRO A 351 4.92 1.56 20.53
CA PRO A 351 6.29 1.90 20.14
C PRO A 351 7.15 2.17 21.38
N VAL A 352 8.43 1.79 21.32
CA VAL A 352 9.38 2.10 22.40
C VAL A 352 9.57 3.62 22.58
N PRO A 353 9.90 4.10 23.79
CA PRO A 353 10.01 5.54 24.08
C PRO A 353 10.92 6.30 23.12
N GLU A 354 12.03 5.71 22.69
CA GLU A 354 13.01 6.34 21.80
C GLU A 354 12.39 6.68 20.42
N ILE A 355 11.46 5.85 19.93
CA ILE A 355 10.74 6.13 18.68
C ILE A 355 9.76 7.29 18.90
N LEU A 356 9.07 7.33 20.05
CA LEU A 356 8.12 8.40 20.37
C LEU A 356 8.82 9.75 20.56
N GLU A 357 10.00 9.76 21.18
CA GLU A 357 10.87 10.94 21.26
C GLU A 357 11.29 11.41 19.86
N ASP A 358 11.65 10.49 18.96
CA ASP A 358 12.00 10.85 17.58
C ASP A 358 10.78 11.37 16.79
N VAL A 359 9.57 10.84 17.05
CA VAL A 359 8.32 11.39 16.49
C VAL A 359 8.14 12.85 16.90
N GLU A 360 8.26 13.18 18.18
CA GLU A 360 8.08 14.55 18.67
C GLU A 360 9.17 15.51 18.16
N ARG A 361 10.41 15.02 18.05
CA ARG A 361 11.52 15.77 17.44
C ARG A 361 11.23 16.09 15.97
N VAL A 362 10.82 15.12 15.17
CA VAL A 362 10.53 15.31 13.74
C VAL A 362 9.27 16.15 13.54
N LYS A 363 8.23 15.95 14.35
CA LYS A 363 7.02 16.79 14.36
C LYS A 363 7.36 18.26 14.55
N THR A 364 8.20 18.57 15.54
CA THR A 364 8.69 19.93 15.81
C THR A 364 9.51 20.48 14.64
N LEU A 365 10.49 19.71 14.16
CA LEU A 365 11.35 20.08 13.02
C LEU A 365 10.53 20.44 11.76
N MET A 366 9.50 19.65 11.50
CA MET A 366 8.64 19.78 10.31
C MET A 366 7.46 20.73 10.53
N GLY A 367 7.29 21.30 11.72
CA GLY A 367 6.17 22.18 12.05
C GLY A 367 4.80 21.53 11.87
N LEU A 368 4.70 20.21 12.09
CA LEU A 368 3.44 19.49 12.03
C LEU A 368 2.51 19.97 13.14
N ARG A 369 1.18 19.85 12.94
CA ARG A 369 0.17 20.46 13.81
C ARG A 369 0.25 21.99 13.94
N GLY A 370 1.08 22.65 13.12
CA GLY A 370 1.19 24.10 13.06
C GLY A 370 0.05 24.78 12.29
N LYS A 371 0.28 26.03 11.86
CA LYS A 371 -0.72 26.86 11.14
C LYS A 371 -1.03 26.38 9.72
N ARG A 372 -0.14 25.61 9.11
CA ARG A 372 -0.27 25.13 7.73
C ARG A 372 -0.93 23.74 7.71
N PRO A 373 -1.82 23.46 6.75
CA PRO A 373 -2.35 22.12 6.55
C PRO A 373 -1.23 21.17 6.10
N THR A 374 -1.22 19.95 6.65
CA THR A 374 -0.24 18.92 6.29
C THR A 374 -0.90 17.67 5.73
N VAL A 375 -0.40 17.19 4.58
CA VAL A 375 -0.84 15.94 3.95
C VAL A 375 0.36 15.01 3.83
N ALA A 376 0.35 13.86 4.51
CA ALA A 376 1.33 12.82 4.26
C ALA A 376 0.95 12.02 3.00
N VAL A 377 1.95 11.56 2.26
CA VAL A 377 1.74 10.70 1.08
C VAL A 377 2.73 9.54 1.13
N GLN A 378 2.20 8.34 1.31
CA GLN A 378 2.97 7.11 1.32
C GLN A 378 3.11 6.57 -0.11
N ILE A 379 4.34 6.52 -0.62
CA ILE A 379 4.64 6.08 -1.99
C ILE A 379 5.59 4.89 -1.91
N ARG A 380 5.09 3.70 -2.25
CA ARG A 380 5.90 2.47 -2.29
C ARG A 380 6.09 2.02 -3.73
N LEU A 381 7.32 2.13 -4.21
CA LEU A 381 7.75 1.60 -5.50
C LEU A 381 8.72 0.43 -5.31
N GLY A 382 9.76 0.32 -6.13
CA GLY A 382 10.77 -0.75 -6.09
C GLY A 382 10.20 -2.12 -6.39
N ASP A 383 10.61 -3.11 -5.59
CA ASP A 383 10.14 -4.50 -5.64
C ASP A 383 8.61 -4.67 -5.54
N LYS A 384 7.87 -3.64 -5.13
CA LYS A 384 6.40 -3.67 -5.04
C LYS A 384 5.71 -3.76 -6.41
N VAL A 385 6.42 -3.50 -7.51
CA VAL A 385 5.88 -3.60 -8.89
C VAL A 385 5.23 -4.95 -9.15
N HIS A 386 5.78 -6.04 -8.60
CA HIS A 386 5.29 -7.40 -8.79
C HIS A 386 3.91 -7.63 -8.15
N GLU A 387 3.59 -6.90 -7.09
CA GLU A 387 2.32 -7.01 -6.38
C GLU A 387 1.27 -6.02 -6.88
N TYR A 388 1.68 -4.97 -7.60
CA TYR A 388 0.82 -3.83 -7.93
C TYR A 388 -0.41 -4.22 -8.76
N LYS A 389 -0.29 -5.17 -9.70
CA LYS A 389 -1.41 -5.63 -10.54
C LYS A 389 -2.59 -6.16 -9.71
N SER A 390 -2.32 -6.77 -8.55
CA SER A 390 -3.36 -7.25 -7.64
C SER A 390 -4.10 -6.11 -6.93
N SER A 391 -3.46 -4.94 -6.83
CA SER A 391 -3.91 -3.77 -6.08
C SER A 391 -4.64 -2.73 -6.93
N THR A 392 -4.68 -2.88 -8.25
CA THR A 392 -5.37 -1.91 -9.15
C THR A 392 -6.61 -2.46 -9.83
N ARG A 393 -7.13 -3.62 -9.40
CA ARG A 393 -8.31 -4.25 -10.02
C ARG A 393 -9.56 -3.36 -10.05
N PHE A 394 -9.67 -2.40 -9.13
CA PHE A 394 -10.85 -1.54 -8.97
C PHE A 394 -10.68 -0.13 -9.53
N ILE A 395 -9.51 0.19 -10.08
CA ILE A 395 -9.15 1.53 -10.54
C ILE A 395 -8.41 1.48 -11.87
N GLN A 396 -8.42 2.58 -12.60
CA GLN A 396 -7.62 2.75 -13.81
C GLN A 396 -6.35 3.55 -13.48
N ASN A 397 -5.34 2.85 -12.96
CA ASN A 397 -4.06 3.47 -12.58
C ASN A 397 -2.87 2.55 -12.90
N ALA A 398 -1.70 3.16 -13.09
CA ALA A 398 -0.45 2.48 -13.40
C ALA A 398 0.56 2.62 -12.27
N PHE A 399 1.46 1.64 -12.16
CA PHE A 399 2.52 1.65 -11.17
C PHE A 399 3.41 2.89 -11.37
N GLY A 400 3.77 3.55 -10.28
CA GLY A 400 4.57 4.79 -10.34
C GLY A 400 3.81 6.03 -10.82
N ASN A 401 2.49 5.98 -11.03
CA ASN A 401 1.72 7.17 -11.38
C ASN A 401 1.58 8.13 -10.17
N LEU A 402 2.47 9.11 -10.10
CA LEU A 402 2.47 10.13 -9.05
C LEU A 402 1.28 11.09 -9.15
N THR A 403 0.70 11.27 -10.35
CA THR A 403 -0.51 12.09 -10.55
C THR A 403 -1.68 11.57 -9.73
N ALA A 404 -1.84 10.25 -9.65
CA ALA A 404 -2.93 9.64 -8.89
C ALA A 404 -2.82 9.94 -7.38
N HIS A 405 -1.60 10.00 -6.83
CA HIS A 405 -1.40 10.41 -5.44
C HIS A 405 -1.82 11.86 -5.23
N LEU A 406 -1.48 12.74 -6.18
CA LEU A 406 -1.85 14.16 -6.15
C LEU A 406 -3.37 14.37 -6.25
N GLU A 407 -4.07 13.57 -7.06
CA GLU A 407 -5.55 13.60 -7.12
C GLU A 407 -6.18 13.39 -5.73
N VAL A 408 -5.69 12.42 -4.97
CA VAL A 408 -6.17 12.17 -3.60
C VAL A 408 -5.71 13.26 -2.63
N MET A 409 -4.50 13.80 -2.80
CA MET A 409 -4.02 14.90 -1.97
C MET A 409 -4.88 16.17 -2.13
N HIS A 410 -5.30 16.47 -3.37
CA HIS A 410 -6.22 17.57 -3.65
C HIS A 410 -7.59 17.37 -3.01
N ASP A 411 -8.18 16.18 -3.17
CA ASP A 411 -9.46 15.81 -2.49
C ASP A 411 -9.38 16.01 -0.97
N LEU A 412 -8.27 15.60 -0.35
CA LEU A 412 -8.04 15.80 1.07
C LEU A 412 -7.85 17.27 1.44
N TYR A 413 -7.07 18.02 0.65
CA TYR A 413 -6.79 19.43 0.90
C TYR A 413 -8.05 20.29 0.80
N ASP A 414 -8.90 20.06 -0.21
CA ASP A 414 -10.18 20.75 -0.38
C ASP A 414 -11.07 20.56 0.86
N ARG A 415 -11.08 19.36 1.44
CA ARG A 415 -11.82 19.05 2.67
C ARG A 415 -11.21 19.68 3.93
N LEU A 416 -9.92 20.04 3.93
CA LEU A 416 -9.23 20.73 5.03
C LEU A 416 -9.47 22.25 5.03
N ILE A 417 -9.50 22.88 3.85
CA ILE A 417 -9.77 24.33 3.72
C ILE A 417 -11.26 24.66 3.79
N GLY A 418 -12.10 23.64 3.66
CA GLY A 418 -13.54 23.75 3.81
C GLY A 418 -14.27 23.80 2.49
N CYS A 419 -15.50 23.32 2.54
CA CYS A 419 -16.36 23.17 1.39
C CYS A 419 -16.86 24.52 0.88
N PRO A 420 -16.72 24.84 -0.42
CA PRO A 420 -17.41 25.98 -1.00
C PRO A 420 -18.90 25.90 -0.68
N SER A 421 -19.51 27.03 -0.28
CA SER A 421 -20.91 27.10 0.17
C SER A 421 -21.94 26.59 -0.86
N ALA A 422 -21.55 26.44 -2.13
CA ALA A 422 -22.36 25.89 -3.20
C ALA A 422 -22.38 24.34 -3.27
N GLN A 423 -21.59 23.64 -2.46
CA GLN A 423 -21.44 22.16 -2.50
C GLN A 423 -21.57 21.50 -1.11
N VAL A 424 -22.28 22.15 -0.18
CA VAL A 424 -22.42 21.69 1.22
C VAL A 424 -23.01 20.27 1.32
N ASP A 425 -23.83 19.85 0.35
CA ASP A 425 -24.41 18.51 0.31
C ASP A 425 -23.46 17.42 -0.21
N ILE A 426 -22.29 17.79 -0.74
CA ILE A 426 -21.34 16.87 -1.40
C ILE A 426 -19.98 16.85 -0.69
N CYS A 427 -19.62 17.93 0.02
CA CYS A 427 -18.33 18.05 0.68
C CYS A 427 -18.45 17.93 2.20
N TYR A 428 -17.69 16.99 2.77
CA TYR A 428 -17.72 16.64 4.19
C TYR A 428 -16.36 16.88 4.84
N PRO A 429 -16.30 17.30 6.11
CA PRO A 429 -15.02 17.40 6.81
C PRO A 429 -14.36 16.01 6.91
N LEU A 430 -13.04 15.97 7.10
CA LEU A 430 -12.31 14.69 7.25
C LEU A 430 -12.71 13.92 8.51
N SER A 431 -13.11 14.63 9.56
CA SER A 431 -13.74 14.10 10.76
C SER A 431 -14.47 15.23 11.51
N PRO A 432 -15.32 14.92 12.51
CA PRO A 432 -15.95 15.95 13.35
C PRO A 432 -14.94 16.84 14.10
N THR A 433 -13.73 16.32 14.34
CA THR A 433 -12.64 16.98 15.08
C THR A 433 -11.53 17.50 14.18
N ALA A 434 -11.66 17.35 12.85
CA ALA A 434 -10.63 17.76 11.91
C ALA A 434 -10.41 19.27 11.95
N ARG A 435 -9.13 19.67 11.95
CA ARG A 435 -8.74 21.07 11.87
C ARG A 435 -9.18 21.65 10.53
N ARG A 436 -9.70 22.88 10.55
CA ARG A 436 -10.01 23.66 9.35
C ARG A 436 -9.00 24.76 9.16
N PHE A 437 -8.67 25.06 7.91
CA PHE A 437 -7.67 26.05 7.54
C PHE A 437 -8.28 27.14 6.67
N SER A 438 -7.80 28.37 6.83
CA SER A 438 -8.18 29.46 5.93
C SER A 438 -7.39 29.37 4.61
N ILE A 439 -8.02 29.82 3.53
CA ILE A 439 -7.41 29.91 2.19
C ILE A 439 -6.33 31.00 2.14
N ASP A 440 -6.21 31.86 3.17
CA ASP A 440 -5.34 33.06 3.24
C ASP A 440 -3.83 32.80 3.01
N ASN A 441 -3.44 32.48 1.77
CA ASN A 441 -2.09 32.21 1.28
C ASN A 441 -1.28 31.16 2.10
N THR A 442 -1.94 30.31 2.90
CA THR A 442 -1.24 29.23 3.63
C THR A 442 -1.04 28.02 2.72
N ARG A 443 0.14 27.98 2.10
CA ARG A 443 0.55 26.87 1.23
C ARG A 443 0.51 25.53 1.99
N PRO A 444 -0.20 24.48 1.54
CA PRO A 444 -0.18 23.18 2.21
C PRO A 444 1.20 22.53 2.12
N ARG A 445 1.59 21.76 3.14
CA ARG A 445 2.83 20.98 3.11
C ARG A 445 2.52 19.51 2.85
N ALA A 446 3.16 18.94 1.84
CA ALA A 446 3.10 17.53 1.52
C ALA A 446 4.33 16.82 2.10
N ILE A 447 4.11 15.83 2.97
CA ILE A 447 5.17 15.01 3.57
C ILE A 447 5.29 13.71 2.80
N VAL A 448 6.31 13.58 1.98
CA VAL A 448 6.52 12.39 1.15
C VAL A 448 7.21 11.31 1.96
N LEU A 449 6.52 10.19 2.16
CA LEU A 449 7.02 9.01 2.86
C LEU A 449 7.38 7.95 1.83
N THR A 450 8.66 7.92 1.49
CA THR A 450 9.20 7.02 0.48
C THR A 450 10.70 6.80 0.69
N ILE A 451 11.18 5.67 0.21
CA ILE A 451 12.61 5.32 0.13
C ILE A 451 13.21 5.63 -1.25
N GLU A 452 12.36 6.00 -2.20
CA GLU A 452 12.75 6.32 -3.57
C GLU A 452 13.25 7.76 -3.63
N ASP A 453 14.54 7.96 -3.87
CA ASP A 453 15.17 9.28 -3.74
C ASP A 453 14.66 10.30 -4.79
N ASP A 454 14.30 9.83 -5.99
CA ASP A 454 13.86 10.67 -7.10
C ASP A 454 12.37 11.08 -7.01
N VAL A 455 11.58 10.36 -6.21
CA VAL A 455 10.12 10.57 -6.09
C VAL A 455 9.79 11.97 -5.59
N LEU A 456 10.55 12.52 -4.65
CA LEU A 456 10.30 13.88 -4.13
C LEU A 456 10.40 14.92 -5.25
N GLY A 457 11.43 14.83 -6.09
CA GLY A 457 11.61 15.72 -7.24
C GLY A 457 10.56 15.50 -8.33
N ASN A 458 10.23 14.23 -8.60
CA ASN A 458 9.28 13.86 -9.64
C ASN A 458 7.85 14.28 -9.30
N ILE A 459 7.41 14.11 -8.04
CA ILE A 459 6.07 14.53 -7.62
C ILE A 459 5.93 16.06 -7.62
N ALA A 460 6.97 16.80 -7.21
CA ALA A 460 6.96 18.26 -7.21
C ALA A 460 6.94 18.87 -8.63
N ARG A 461 7.51 18.18 -9.63
CA ARG A 461 7.45 18.60 -11.05
C ARG A 461 6.14 18.24 -11.74
N ASN A 462 5.23 17.52 -11.09
CA ASN A 462 3.99 17.12 -11.71
C ASN A 462 3.10 18.34 -12.03
N PRO A 463 2.39 18.36 -13.18
CA PRO A 463 1.55 19.51 -13.56
C PRO A 463 0.46 19.91 -12.57
N ILE A 464 0.01 18.99 -11.71
CA ILE A 464 -0.99 19.26 -10.67
C ILE A 464 -0.40 19.33 -9.26
N ALA A 465 0.92 19.51 -9.13
CA ALA A 465 1.59 19.56 -7.83
C ALA A 465 1.31 20.83 -7.02
N HIS A 466 0.95 21.94 -7.68
CA HIS A 466 0.49 23.15 -6.99
C HIS A 466 -0.87 22.88 -6.32
N PRO A 467 -1.13 23.35 -5.07
CA PRO A 467 -0.38 24.34 -4.30
C PRO A 467 0.68 23.77 -3.34
N PHE A 468 0.94 22.47 -3.33
CA PHE A 468 1.76 21.85 -2.29
C PHE A 468 3.21 22.36 -2.25
N GLU A 469 3.74 22.46 -1.03
CA GLU A 469 5.17 22.51 -0.74
C GLU A 469 5.61 21.11 -0.33
N PHE A 470 6.50 20.48 -1.08
CA PHE A 470 6.94 19.11 -0.83
C PHE A 470 8.13 19.06 0.12
N ASP A 471 8.05 18.20 1.11
CA ASP A 471 9.06 17.95 2.14
C ASP A 471 9.16 16.43 2.36
N ARG A 472 10.25 15.97 2.99
CA ARG A 472 10.44 14.56 3.36
C ARG A 472 10.90 14.45 4.80
N THR A 473 10.55 13.35 5.45
CA THR A 473 11.04 13.07 6.81
C THR A 473 12.56 12.91 6.81
N PRO A 474 13.23 13.15 7.96
CA PRO A 474 14.61 12.79 8.18
C PRO A 474 14.91 11.33 7.80
N GLY A 475 15.56 11.13 6.67
CA GLY A 475 15.98 9.80 6.21
C GLY A 475 17.36 9.43 6.74
N ILE A 476 17.66 8.14 6.67
CA ILE A 476 19.05 7.67 6.68
C ILE A 476 19.67 8.04 5.34
N LYS A 477 20.98 8.31 5.30
CA LYS A 477 21.69 8.60 4.05
C LYS A 477 21.54 7.41 3.10
N VAL A 478 20.60 7.49 2.16
CA VAL A 478 20.46 6.55 1.06
C VAL A 478 21.33 7.01 -0.10
N SER A 479 21.79 6.06 -0.92
CA SER A 479 22.48 6.37 -2.16
C SER A 479 21.53 7.14 -3.11
N ALA A 480 22.10 8.01 -3.95
CA ALA A 480 21.32 8.64 -5.01
C ALA A 480 20.68 7.56 -5.90
N HIS A 481 19.41 7.78 -6.28
CA HIS A 481 18.61 6.82 -7.06
C HIS A 481 18.37 5.46 -6.37
N SER A 482 18.43 5.40 -5.05
CA SER A 482 18.08 4.19 -4.32
C SER A 482 16.62 3.80 -4.54
N THR A 483 16.41 2.52 -4.81
CA THR A 483 15.10 1.88 -4.73
C THR A 483 15.16 0.76 -3.70
N PHE A 484 14.07 0.50 -2.96
CA PHE A 484 14.13 -0.55 -1.95
C PHE A 484 14.13 -1.93 -2.59
N ARG A 485 15.13 -2.72 -2.19
CA ARG A 485 15.23 -4.16 -2.44
C ARG A 485 15.51 -4.86 -1.12
N GLN A 486 14.73 -5.90 -0.82
CA GLN A 486 14.87 -6.65 0.44
C GLN A 486 16.26 -7.30 0.57
N SER A 487 16.83 -7.80 -0.53
CA SER A 487 18.18 -8.40 -0.56
C SER A 487 19.25 -7.39 -0.13
N SER A 488 19.28 -6.22 -0.77
CA SER A 488 20.21 -5.15 -0.41
C SER A 488 20.02 -4.63 1.01
N PHE A 489 18.78 -4.59 1.52
CA PHE A 489 18.53 -4.26 2.92
C PHE A 489 19.14 -5.28 3.87
N ASN A 490 19.03 -6.58 3.56
CA ASN A 490 19.54 -7.66 4.41
C ASN A 490 21.08 -7.68 4.51
N GLU A 491 21.77 -7.15 3.51
CA GLU A 491 23.24 -7.01 3.48
C GLU A 491 23.77 -5.90 4.40
N LEU A 492 22.90 -4.98 4.85
CA LEU A 492 23.30 -3.92 5.76
C LEU A 492 23.65 -4.47 7.16
N PRO A 493 24.63 -3.87 7.86
CA PRO A 493 24.88 -4.17 9.26
C PRO A 493 23.60 -4.09 10.09
N LEU A 494 23.41 -5.00 11.05
CA LEU A 494 22.17 -5.09 11.85
C LEU A 494 21.79 -3.75 12.46
N LYS A 495 22.78 -3.00 12.98
CA LYS A 495 22.59 -1.66 13.52
C LYS A 495 21.95 -0.67 12.54
N ALA A 496 22.39 -0.66 11.28
CA ALA A 496 21.83 0.18 10.23
C ALA A 496 20.42 -0.27 9.82
N ARG A 497 20.16 -1.58 9.81
CA ARG A 497 18.81 -2.15 9.58
C ARG A 497 17.85 -1.71 10.69
N VAL A 498 18.27 -1.78 11.95
CA VAL A 498 17.47 -1.33 13.11
C VAL A 498 17.20 0.17 13.03
N ALA A 499 18.22 1.00 12.78
CA ALA A 499 18.06 2.43 12.61
C ALA A 499 17.04 2.77 11.50
N SER A 500 17.16 2.12 10.34
CA SER A 500 16.27 2.32 9.18
C SER A 500 14.83 1.99 9.52
N THR A 501 14.65 0.94 10.31
CA THR A 501 13.34 0.43 10.68
C THR A 501 12.70 1.27 11.77
N ARG A 502 13.48 1.81 12.72
CA ARG A 502 12.98 2.82 13.68
C ARG A 502 12.50 4.08 12.96
N ALA A 503 13.25 4.56 11.96
CA ALA A 503 12.81 5.68 11.13
C ALA A 503 11.51 5.37 10.36
N LEU A 504 11.37 4.14 9.82
CA LEU A 504 10.13 3.68 9.20
C LEU A 504 8.95 3.69 10.18
N VAL A 505 9.12 3.15 11.39
CA VAL A 505 8.06 3.10 12.41
C VAL A 505 7.65 4.52 12.83
N ARG A 506 8.61 5.41 13.06
CA ARG A 506 8.35 6.84 13.30
C ARG A 506 7.53 7.45 12.17
N ASP A 507 7.91 7.23 10.93
CA ASP A 507 7.25 7.83 9.76
C ASP A 507 5.82 7.31 9.59
N ILE A 508 5.58 6.03 9.90
CA ILE A 508 4.22 5.45 9.99
C ILE A 508 3.40 6.19 11.05
N ILE A 509 3.96 6.43 12.24
CA ILE A 509 3.27 7.15 13.32
C ILE A 509 2.98 8.61 12.91
N ILE A 510 3.93 9.29 12.28
CA ILE A 510 3.75 10.66 11.77
C ILE A 510 2.59 10.72 10.77
N ALA A 511 2.57 9.84 9.77
CA ALA A 511 1.47 9.75 8.81
C ALA A 511 0.15 9.37 9.47
N ALA A 512 0.19 8.48 10.46
CA ALA A 512 -1.01 7.99 11.10
C ALA A 512 -1.59 9.02 12.08
N ARG A 513 -0.78 9.85 12.76
CA ARG A 513 -1.24 10.63 13.93
C ARG A 513 -0.87 12.11 13.91
N GLU A 514 0.18 12.53 13.20
CA GLU A 514 0.69 13.90 13.31
C GLU A 514 0.33 14.79 12.12
N THR A 515 0.01 14.20 10.96
CA THR A 515 -0.51 14.92 9.80
C THR A 515 -2.02 15.13 9.86
N ASP A 516 -2.52 16.15 9.16
CA ASP A 516 -3.96 16.43 9.10
C ASP A 516 -4.70 15.45 8.20
N ALA A 517 -4.03 15.00 7.13
CA ALA A 517 -4.52 13.98 6.23
C ALA A 517 -3.38 13.12 5.68
N THR A 518 -3.72 11.93 5.16
CA THR A 518 -2.73 10.96 4.67
C THR A 518 -3.27 10.15 3.50
N VAL A 519 -2.51 10.12 2.42
CA VAL A 519 -2.71 9.24 1.27
C VAL A 519 -1.89 7.97 1.46
N VAL A 520 -2.52 6.81 1.31
CA VAL A 520 -1.87 5.51 1.41
C VAL A 520 -2.12 4.63 0.18
N THR A 521 -1.22 3.71 -0.09
CA THR A 521 -1.47 2.55 -0.96
C THR A 521 -1.83 1.37 -0.07
N MET A 522 -3.08 0.93 -0.11
CA MET A 522 -3.56 -0.14 0.76
C MET A 522 -3.15 -1.52 0.24
N GLY A 523 -2.73 -1.62 -1.03
CA GLY A 523 -1.97 -2.76 -1.53
C GLY A 523 -0.60 -2.93 -0.83
N SER A 524 -0.08 -1.88 -0.20
CA SER A 524 1.12 -1.94 0.64
C SER A 524 0.79 -2.34 2.07
N ASN A 525 1.57 -3.27 2.64
CA ASN A 525 1.50 -3.58 4.07
C ASN A 525 1.67 -2.33 4.94
N LEU A 526 2.51 -1.38 4.52
CA LEU A 526 2.73 -0.13 5.25
C LEU A 526 1.48 0.76 5.25
N GLY A 527 0.78 0.85 4.13
CA GLY A 527 -0.47 1.61 4.05
C GLY A 527 -1.54 1.04 4.99
N ARG A 528 -1.67 -0.30 5.04
CA ARG A 528 -2.57 -0.98 5.98
C ARG A 528 -2.22 -0.71 7.44
N LEU A 529 -0.94 -0.73 7.79
CA LEU A 529 -0.47 -0.43 9.14
C LEU A 529 -0.69 1.04 9.52
N ILE A 530 -0.46 2.00 8.60
CA ILE A 530 -0.79 3.42 8.82
C ILE A 530 -2.28 3.58 9.16
N SER A 531 -3.17 2.93 8.40
CA SER A 531 -4.60 2.96 8.66
C SER A 531 -4.95 2.42 10.05
N LEU A 532 -4.37 1.29 10.44
CA LEU A 532 -4.60 0.69 11.76
C LEU A 532 -4.09 1.57 12.91
N PHE A 533 -2.90 2.17 12.76
CA PHE A 533 -2.37 3.14 13.73
C PHE A 533 -3.25 4.39 13.89
N ALA A 534 -3.91 4.81 12.80
CA ALA A 534 -4.77 5.98 12.75
C ALA A 534 -6.16 5.71 13.34
N GLY A 535 -6.63 4.46 13.29
CA GLY A 535 -7.90 4.00 13.86
C GLY A 535 -9.14 4.24 12.98
N PRO A 536 -10.30 3.69 13.38
CA PRO A 536 -11.50 3.65 12.53
C PRO A 536 -12.03 5.02 12.13
N GLU A 537 -12.08 5.98 13.05
CA GLU A 537 -12.53 7.35 12.77
C GLU A 537 -11.72 7.99 11.64
N ALA A 538 -10.40 7.79 11.65
CA ALA A 538 -9.50 8.39 10.69
C ALA A 538 -9.69 7.84 9.26
N VAL A 539 -10.18 6.60 9.13
CA VAL A 539 -10.41 5.95 7.83
C VAL A 539 -11.85 6.16 7.34
N LEU A 540 -12.82 6.08 8.25
CA LEU A 540 -14.25 6.17 7.93
C LEU A 540 -14.73 7.61 7.74
N GLY A 541 -14.23 8.55 8.55
CA GLY A 541 -14.71 9.92 8.56
C GLY A 541 -16.17 10.05 9.02
N PRO A 542 -16.85 11.16 8.71
CA PRO A 542 -18.24 11.38 9.12
C PRO A 542 -19.21 10.54 8.28
N LYS A 543 -20.46 10.44 8.77
CA LYS A 543 -21.57 9.86 8.02
C LYS A 543 -22.31 10.95 7.25
N ASN A 544 -22.74 10.61 6.04
CA ASN A 544 -23.70 11.40 5.28
C ASN A 544 -25.06 11.37 6.01
N SER A 545 -25.66 12.53 6.22
CA SER A 545 -26.93 12.69 6.96
C SER A 545 -28.12 12.05 6.24
N THR A 546 -28.09 11.94 4.92
CA THR A 546 -29.16 11.36 4.09
C THR A 546 -28.98 9.85 3.92
N SER A 547 -27.79 9.38 3.52
CA SER A 547 -27.58 7.95 3.26
C SER A 547 -27.21 7.15 4.51
N GLY A 548 -26.71 7.81 5.56
CA GLY A 548 -26.15 7.15 6.74
C GLY A 548 -24.80 6.45 6.50
N GLU A 549 -24.29 6.50 5.27
CA GLU A 549 -23.02 5.88 4.89
C GLU A 549 -21.83 6.79 5.23
N PHE A 550 -20.69 6.17 5.52
CA PHE A 550 -19.44 6.89 5.74
C PHE A 550 -18.91 7.48 4.44
N VAL A 551 -18.38 8.70 4.51
CA VAL A 551 -17.91 9.46 3.33
C VAL A 551 -16.37 9.45 3.19
N GLY A 552 -15.69 8.64 4.01
CA GLY A 552 -14.24 8.51 4.05
C GLY A 552 -13.59 9.57 4.96
N GLY A 553 -12.53 9.18 5.66
CA GLY A 553 -11.84 10.02 6.63
C GLY A 553 -10.59 10.70 6.09
N ARG A 554 -9.71 11.09 7.02
CA ARG A 554 -8.41 11.71 6.73
C ARG A 554 -7.37 10.75 6.16
N ILE A 555 -7.54 9.44 6.33
CA ILE A 555 -6.75 8.40 5.69
C ILE A 555 -7.48 7.95 4.43
N ARG A 556 -6.87 8.13 3.26
CA ARG A 556 -7.46 7.76 1.97
C ARG A 556 -6.57 6.76 1.24
N ALA A 557 -7.15 5.63 0.88
CA ALA A 557 -6.47 4.68 0.00
C ALA A 557 -6.55 5.14 -1.45
N LEU A 558 -5.45 4.96 -2.18
CA LEU A 558 -5.36 5.26 -3.60
C LEU A 558 -5.98 4.15 -4.47
N ASP A 559 -5.83 2.90 -4.05
CA ASP A 559 -5.77 1.72 -4.93
C ASP A 559 -6.86 0.67 -4.64
N VAL A 560 -6.84 0.07 -3.45
CA VAL A 560 -7.78 -0.96 -3.00
C VAL A 560 -8.35 -0.61 -1.63
N PRO A 561 -9.54 -1.14 -1.28
CA PRO A 561 -10.05 -1.08 0.10
C PRO A 561 -9.08 -1.74 1.07
N TRP A 562 -9.21 -1.42 2.36
CA TRP A 562 -8.49 -2.16 3.41
C TRP A 562 -8.85 -3.65 3.41
N PHE A 563 -7.88 -4.51 3.72
CA PHE A 563 -8.08 -5.95 3.88
C PHE A 563 -7.10 -6.52 4.90
N ALA A 564 -7.52 -7.51 5.69
CA ALA A 564 -6.67 -8.21 6.66
C ALA A 564 -5.87 -9.38 6.04
N THR A 565 -6.34 -9.92 4.93
CA THR A 565 -5.83 -11.14 4.30
C THR A 565 -4.47 -10.95 3.62
N THR A 566 -3.90 -12.05 3.13
CA THR A 566 -2.58 -12.09 2.48
C THR A 566 -2.51 -11.21 1.23
N SER A 567 -3.62 -11.13 0.50
CA SER A 567 -3.78 -10.29 -0.70
C SER A 567 -5.18 -9.70 -0.71
N PRO A 568 -5.43 -8.63 -1.50
CA PRO A 568 -6.78 -8.09 -1.64
C PRO A 568 -7.75 -9.22 -2.03
N GLN A 569 -7.33 -10.11 -2.94
CA GLN A 569 -8.13 -11.24 -3.41
C GLN A 569 -8.54 -12.16 -2.27
N GLY A 570 -7.72 -12.36 -1.24
CA GLY A 570 -8.05 -13.26 -0.12
C GLY A 570 -9.37 -12.90 0.58
N GLY A 571 -9.78 -11.62 0.60
CA GLY A 571 -11.09 -11.23 1.14
C GLY A 571 -12.24 -11.40 0.14
N TRP A 572 -11.95 -11.38 -1.17
CA TRP A 572 -12.94 -11.31 -2.25
C TRP A 572 -13.08 -12.61 -3.06
N SER A 573 -12.11 -13.52 -3.05
CA SER A 573 -11.99 -14.65 -3.99
C SER A 573 -12.92 -15.82 -3.68
N ARG A 574 -13.54 -15.84 -2.49
CA ARG A 574 -14.55 -16.84 -2.09
C ARG A 574 -15.99 -16.41 -2.31
N VAL A 575 -16.15 -15.33 -3.06
CA VAL A 575 -17.43 -14.89 -3.60
C VAL A 575 -17.51 -15.40 -5.03
N PRO A 576 -18.06 -16.61 -5.29
CA PRO A 576 -18.34 -16.99 -6.66
C PRO A 576 -19.32 -15.96 -7.26
N PRO A 577 -19.09 -15.50 -8.50
CA PRO A 577 -20.12 -14.76 -9.22
C PRO A 577 -21.35 -15.68 -9.31
N LYS A 578 -22.50 -15.19 -8.84
CA LYS A 578 -23.78 -15.81 -9.17
C LYS A 578 -24.16 -15.49 -10.60
#